data_AF-A0A2V8JBG1-F1
#
_entry.id   AF-A0A2V8JBG1-F1
#
_cell.length_a   1.000
_cell.length_b   1.000
_cell.length_c   1.000
_cell.angle_alpha   90.00
_cell.angle_beta   90.00
_cell.angle_gamma   90.00
#
_symmetry.space_group_name_H-M   'P 1'
#
loop_
_entity.id
_entity.type
_entity.pdbx_description
1 polymer ?
#
loop_
_entity_poly.entity_id
_entity_poly.type
_entity_poly.pdbx_seq_one_letter_code
_entity_poly.pdbx_strand_id
1 'polypeptide(L)'
;MHAHSAHLTTPSQPGRRLQWRSLALKSIAFGMALAATAPVQAKTFHCGAGDVPCLIAAITEANTNGQKKNRIQLDAGTYTLMAADNDTDGPNGFPSITGDLDITGARDEAAATIIERQASASPFRLIHVAATGQLTLKRLTLRGGGPFLFPLLSGGGLFNRGGTVTITDSTLTNNVARFGGALYNDGGTVTLTHSILSGNIATTSFSGGGGLVNDRGTVTLTRSTLANNVSVS
;
A
#
# COMPACT_ATOMS: atom_id res chain seq x y z
N MET A 1 -73.55 -55.03 -73.01
CA MET A 1 -72.65 -56.00 -72.37
C MET A 1 -71.26 -55.81 -72.95
N HIS A 2 -70.28 -55.44 -72.09
CA HIS A 2 -68.81 -55.59 -72.26
C HIS A 2 -68.16 -54.82 -73.44
N ALA A 3 -66.97 -54.21 -73.40
CA ALA A 3 -65.89 -54.14 -72.42
C ALA A 3 -64.91 -52.99 -72.76
N HIS A 4 -64.22 -52.50 -71.72
CA HIS A 4 -62.80 -52.10 -71.60
C HIS A 4 -62.02 -51.17 -72.57
N SER A 5 -61.28 -50.26 -71.91
CA SER A 5 -59.89 -49.77 -72.16
C SER A 5 -59.72 -48.64 -73.20
N ALA A 6 -58.87 -47.62 -73.06
CA ALA A 6 -57.81 -47.26 -72.11
C ALA A 6 -57.41 -45.76 -72.26
N HIS A 7 -56.53 -45.31 -71.36
CA HIS A 7 -55.45 -44.32 -71.55
C HIS A 7 -55.61 -42.83 -71.15
N LEU A 8 -54.91 -42.53 -70.05
CA LEU A 8 -54.22 -41.32 -69.58
C LEU A 8 -54.02 -40.17 -70.57
N THR A 9 -54.30 -38.94 -70.11
CA THR A 9 -53.38 -37.78 -70.21
C THR A 9 -53.67 -36.80 -69.06
N THR A 10 -52.63 -36.36 -68.36
CA THR A 10 -52.66 -35.30 -67.34
C THR A 10 -52.49 -33.93 -67.98
N PRO A 11 -53.13 -32.86 -67.46
CA PRO A 11 -52.66 -31.51 -67.67
C PRO A 11 -52.01 -30.92 -66.40
N SER A 12 -50.82 -30.38 -66.61
CA SER A 12 -49.97 -29.64 -65.66
C SER A 12 -50.61 -28.33 -65.18
N GLN A 13 -50.56 -28.05 -63.87
CA GLN A 13 -50.88 -26.74 -63.30
C GLN A 13 -49.69 -25.76 -63.40
N PRO A 14 -49.94 -24.45 -63.61
CA PRO A 14 -48.88 -23.43 -63.64
C PRO A 14 -48.45 -22.99 -62.23
N GLY A 15 -47.14 -22.80 -62.06
CA GLY A 15 -46.48 -22.48 -60.80
C GLY A 15 -46.82 -21.11 -60.21
N ARG A 16 -47.03 -21.07 -58.89
CA ARG A 16 -47.10 -19.85 -58.08
C ARG A 16 -45.69 -19.26 -57.90
N ARG A 17 -45.49 -18.03 -58.37
CA ARG A 17 -44.29 -17.22 -58.06
C ARG A 17 -44.33 -16.76 -56.60
N LEU A 18 -43.32 -17.12 -55.80
CA LEU A 18 -43.11 -16.54 -54.48
C LEU A 18 -42.55 -15.12 -54.63
N GLN A 19 -43.26 -14.12 -54.08
CA GLN A 19 -42.75 -12.76 -53.90
C GLN A 19 -41.91 -12.70 -52.62
N TRP A 20 -40.64 -12.34 -52.74
CA TRP A 20 -39.73 -12.13 -51.61
C TRP A 20 -39.89 -10.71 -51.11
N ARG A 21 -40.46 -10.52 -49.91
CA ARG A 21 -40.42 -9.23 -49.20
C ARG A 21 -39.08 -9.12 -48.47
N SER A 22 -38.21 -8.23 -48.91
CA SER A 22 -36.96 -7.89 -48.24
C SER A 22 -37.23 -7.22 -46.89
N LEU A 23 -36.92 -7.89 -45.78
CA LEU A 23 -36.81 -7.23 -44.48
C LEU A 23 -35.45 -6.51 -44.40
N ALA A 24 -35.47 -5.18 -44.32
CA ALA A 24 -34.29 -4.41 -43.96
C ALA A 24 -34.06 -4.53 -42.45
N LEU A 25 -33.00 -5.22 -42.03
CA LEU A 25 -32.51 -5.17 -40.65
C LEU A 25 -31.92 -3.77 -40.39
N LYS A 26 -32.55 -3.00 -39.50
CA LYS A 26 -31.92 -1.82 -38.90
C LYS A 26 -30.99 -2.29 -37.78
N SER A 27 -29.69 -2.35 -38.07
CA SER A 27 -28.65 -2.60 -37.08
C SER A 27 -28.61 -1.43 -36.09
N ILE A 28 -29.01 -1.65 -34.84
CA ILE A 28 -28.76 -0.69 -33.76
C ILE A 28 -27.34 -0.95 -33.27
N ALA A 29 -26.40 -0.07 -33.65
CA ALA A 29 -25.06 -0.09 -33.10
C ALA A 29 -25.11 0.39 -31.65
N PHE A 30 -24.91 -0.51 -30.69
CA PHE A 30 -24.68 -0.16 -29.30
C PHE A 30 -23.25 0.38 -29.22
N GLY A 31 -23.10 1.70 -29.30
CA GLY A 31 -21.81 2.35 -29.08
C GLY A 31 -21.35 2.10 -27.66
N MET A 32 -20.46 1.14 -27.46
CA MET A 32 -19.74 0.98 -26.21
C MET A 32 -18.81 2.19 -26.09
N ALA A 33 -19.25 3.21 -25.35
CA ALA A 33 -18.38 4.31 -24.99
C ALA A 33 -17.22 3.71 -24.18
N LEU A 34 -16.07 3.56 -24.81
CA LEU A 34 -14.81 3.34 -24.12
C LEU A 34 -14.63 4.59 -23.24
N ALA A 35 -15.00 4.49 -21.96
CA ALA A 35 -14.63 5.51 -21.00
C ALA A 35 -13.10 5.51 -20.98
N ALA A 36 -12.50 6.52 -21.63
CA ALA A 36 -11.09 6.78 -21.50
C ALA A 36 -10.85 7.02 -20.00
N THR A 37 -10.29 6.03 -19.31
CA THR A 37 -9.85 6.22 -17.94
C THR A 37 -8.76 7.27 -18.00
N ALA A 38 -9.08 8.51 -17.63
CA ALA A 38 -8.06 9.52 -17.42
C ALA A 38 -6.99 8.92 -16.50
N PRO A 39 -5.69 9.18 -16.74
CA PRO A 39 -4.67 8.69 -15.84
C PRO A 39 -5.04 9.16 -14.43
N VAL A 40 -5.22 8.21 -13.51
CA VAL A 40 -5.46 8.51 -12.11
C VAL A 40 -4.16 9.12 -11.59
N GLN A 41 -4.05 10.44 -11.73
CA GLN A 41 -2.85 11.19 -11.40
C GLN A 41 -2.64 11.14 -9.88
N ALA A 42 -1.40 10.91 -9.44
CA ALA A 42 -1.02 11.00 -8.04
C ALA A 42 -1.39 12.38 -7.45
N LYS A 43 -2.14 12.40 -6.33
CA LYS A 43 -2.36 13.61 -5.53
C LYS A 43 -1.11 13.93 -4.71
N THR A 44 -0.85 15.22 -4.56
CA THR A 44 0.20 15.73 -3.67
C THR A 44 -0.43 16.43 -2.47
N PHE A 45 0.07 16.10 -1.29
CA PHE A 45 -0.25 16.69 0.00
C PHE A 45 0.99 17.40 0.55
N HIS A 46 0.78 18.52 1.24
CA HIS A 46 1.84 19.28 1.89
C HIS A 46 1.43 19.51 3.34
N CYS A 47 2.26 19.06 4.28
CA CYS A 47 2.04 19.26 5.70
C CYS A 47 3.14 20.12 6.29
N GLY A 48 2.72 21.20 6.94
CA GLY A 48 3.63 22.13 7.62
C GLY A 48 4.40 21.46 8.76
N ALA A 49 5.43 22.14 9.23
CA ALA A 49 6.32 21.65 10.28
C ALA A 49 5.53 21.22 11.53
N GLY A 50 5.65 19.94 11.92
CA GLY A 50 5.01 19.39 13.11
C GLY A 50 3.50 19.17 13.01
N ASP A 51 2.89 19.37 11.84
CA ASP A 51 1.45 19.18 11.61
C ASP A 51 1.09 17.68 11.50
N VAL A 52 0.98 17.02 12.65
CA VAL A 52 0.54 15.63 12.77
C VAL A 52 -0.89 15.41 12.25
N PRO A 53 -1.89 16.26 12.57
CA PRO A 53 -3.23 16.11 12.01
C PRO A 53 -3.26 16.14 10.48
N CYS A 54 -2.49 17.02 9.84
CA CYS A 54 -2.35 17.02 8.38
C CYS A 54 -1.79 15.70 7.86
N LEU A 55 -0.73 15.18 8.48
CA LEU A 55 -0.10 13.94 8.04
C LEU A 55 -1.08 12.75 8.15
N ILE A 56 -1.83 12.65 9.25
CA ILE A 56 -2.87 11.63 9.43
C ILE A 56 -3.96 11.77 8.34
N ALA A 57 -4.44 12.99 8.09
CA ALA A 57 -5.46 13.25 7.08
C ALA A 57 -4.97 12.90 5.66
N ALA A 58 -3.71 13.26 5.33
CA ALA A 58 -3.09 12.96 4.05
C ALA A 58 -2.94 11.45 3.82
N ILE A 59 -2.51 10.69 4.83
CA ILE A 59 -2.43 9.22 4.76
C ILE A 59 -3.83 8.63 4.57
N THR A 60 -4.82 9.10 5.33
CA THR A 60 -6.22 8.63 5.25
C THR A 60 -6.80 8.82 3.85
N GLU A 61 -6.59 10.00 3.26
CA GLU A 61 -7.06 10.27 1.90
C GLU A 61 -6.27 9.46 0.85
N ALA A 62 -4.94 9.39 0.98
CA ALA A 62 -4.10 8.61 0.06
C ALA A 62 -4.45 7.11 0.05
N ASN A 63 -4.89 6.56 1.18
CA ASN A 63 -5.37 5.18 1.28
C ASN A 63 -6.71 4.95 0.55
N THR A 64 -7.54 5.98 0.35
CA THR A 64 -8.95 5.83 -0.06
C THR A 64 -9.30 6.49 -1.39
N ASN A 65 -8.45 7.38 -1.91
CA ASN A 65 -8.70 8.14 -3.14
C ASN A 65 -8.58 7.34 -4.45
N GLY A 66 -8.19 6.06 -4.36
CA GLY A 66 -8.03 5.16 -5.52
C GLY A 66 -6.83 5.48 -6.42
N GLN A 67 -6.01 6.47 -6.04
CA GLN A 67 -4.83 6.90 -6.79
C GLN A 67 -3.59 6.11 -6.38
N LYS A 68 -2.64 6.00 -7.31
CA LYS A 68 -1.34 5.36 -7.08
C LYS A 68 -0.26 6.41 -6.92
N LYS A 69 0.78 6.09 -6.14
CA LYS A 69 1.94 6.95 -5.87
C LYS A 69 1.57 8.33 -5.34
N ASN A 70 0.58 8.40 -4.44
CA ASN A 70 0.23 9.64 -3.74
C ASN A 70 1.48 10.21 -3.05
N ARG A 71 1.67 11.53 -3.06
CA ARG A 71 2.88 12.16 -2.55
C ARG A 71 2.58 13.02 -1.34
N ILE A 72 3.18 12.72 -0.20
CA ILE A 72 3.06 13.51 1.03
C ILE A 72 4.41 14.19 1.28
N GLN A 73 4.41 15.52 1.24
CA GLN A 73 5.60 16.34 1.45
C GLN A 73 5.52 16.99 2.83
N LEU A 74 6.54 16.74 3.63
CA LEU A 74 6.67 17.29 4.97
C LEU A 74 7.71 18.40 4.95
N ASP A 75 7.36 19.53 5.56
CA ASP A 75 8.33 20.56 5.89
C ASP A 75 9.31 20.04 6.97
N ALA A 76 10.42 20.76 7.16
CA ALA A 76 11.38 20.43 8.21
C ALA A 76 10.74 20.71 9.58
N GLY A 77 10.90 19.79 10.51
CA GLY A 77 10.26 19.88 11.82
C GLY A 77 10.03 18.50 12.45
N THR A 78 9.56 18.53 13.69
CA THR A 78 9.27 17.33 14.48
C THR A 78 7.77 17.10 14.57
N TYR A 79 7.31 15.99 14.03
CA TYR A 79 5.94 15.49 14.06
C TYR A 79 5.81 14.52 15.24
N THR A 80 5.50 15.06 16.42
CA THR A 80 5.42 14.31 17.68
C THR A 80 4.03 13.69 17.86
N LEU A 81 3.96 12.36 17.78
CA LEU A 81 2.74 11.57 17.97
C LEU A 81 2.46 11.38 19.46
N MET A 82 1.29 11.82 19.91
CA MET A 82 0.91 11.79 21.33
C MET A 82 0.03 10.58 21.70
N ALA A 83 -0.56 9.91 20.71
CA ALA A 83 -1.43 8.75 20.90
C ALA A 83 -1.37 7.86 19.65
N ALA A 84 -1.85 6.62 19.79
CA ALA A 84 -2.13 5.77 18.65
C ALA A 84 -3.35 6.30 17.89
N ASP A 85 -3.31 6.18 16.57
CA ASP A 85 -4.40 6.52 15.65
C ASP A 85 -5.17 5.27 15.21
N ASN A 86 -4.49 4.12 15.12
CA ASN A 86 -5.03 2.89 14.57
C ASN A 86 -4.54 1.65 15.33
N ASP A 87 -5.40 0.63 15.49
CA ASP A 87 -5.07 -0.59 16.25
C ASP A 87 -4.88 -1.85 15.37
N THR A 88 -4.73 -1.70 14.05
CA THR A 88 -4.47 -2.84 13.16
C THR A 88 -3.16 -3.52 13.52
N ASP A 89 -3.24 -4.79 13.93
CA ASP A 89 -2.09 -5.58 14.41
C ASP A 89 -1.36 -4.93 15.60
N GLY A 90 -2.09 -4.18 16.42
CA GLY A 90 -1.60 -3.44 17.57
C GLY A 90 -1.60 -1.93 17.34
N PRO A 91 -1.30 -1.13 18.37
CA PRO A 91 -1.41 0.32 18.31
C PRO A 91 -0.34 0.93 17.40
N ASN A 92 -0.80 1.79 16.49
CA ASN A 92 -0.03 2.45 15.44
C ASN A 92 -0.24 3.96 15.53
N GLY A 93 0.82 4.74 15.36
CA GLY A 93 0.79 6.20 15.42
C GLY A 93 0.13 6.88 14.21
N PHE A 94 -0.12 6.13 13.15
CA PHE A 94 -0.80 6.56 11.93
C PHE A 94 -1.81 5.53 11.45
N PRO A 95 -2.72 5.90 10.53
CA PRO A 95 -3.55 4.92 9.84
C PRO A 95 -2.68 3.86 9.17
N SER A 96 -3.14 2.61 9.22
CA SER A 96 -2.47 1.51 8.50
C SER A 96 -2.36 1.84 7.01
N ILE A 97 -1.14 1.74 6.46
CA ILE A 97 -0.89 2.02 5.05
C ILE A 97 -1.43 0.87 4.20
N THR A 98 -2.44 1.15 3.40
CA THR A 98 -3.10 0.18 2.50
C THR A 98 -2.99 0.58 1.03
N GLY A 99 -2.74 1.86 0.75
CA GLY A 99 -2.53 2.42 -0.58
C GLY A 99 -1.05 2.51 -1.00
N ASP A 100 -0.82 3.21 -2.11
CA ASP A 100 0.51 3.48 -2.68
C ASP A 100 0.87 4.95 -2.47
N LEU A 101 1.82 5.21 -1.56
CA LEU A 101 2.20 6.56 -1.19
C LEU A 101 3.68 6.76 -0.81
N ASP A 102 4.19 7.93 -1.18
CA ASP A 102 5.53 8.43 -0.90
C ASP A 102 5.47 9.50 0.19
N ILE A 103 6.05 9.25 1.36
CA ILE A 103 6.26 10.25 2.41
C ILE A 103 7.68 10.77 2.32
N THR A 104 7.83 12.07 2.08
CA THR A 104 9.12 12.70 1.83
C THR A 104 9.31 13.90 2.75
N GLY A 105 10.42 13.94 3.49
CA GLY A 105 10.80 15.11 4.30
C GLY A 105 11.31 16.31 3.49
N ALA A 106 11.84 17.31 4.18
CA ALA A 106 12.37 18.55 3.59
C ALA A 106 13.76 18.35 2.95
N ARG A 107 13.96 18.93 1.75
CA ARG A 107 15.18 18.72 0.92
C ARG A 107 16.46 19.29 1.53
N ASP A 108 16.32 20.14 2.54
CA ASP A 108 17.44 20.76 3.22
C ASP A 108 17.99 19.79 4.28
N GLU A 109 19.17 19.23 4.01
CA GLU A 109 19.87 18.33 4.93
C GLU A 109 20.23 18.99 6.27
N ALA A 110 20.25 20.33 6.35
CA ALA A 110 20.44 21.06 7.59
C ALA A 110 19.18 21.12 8.47
N ALA A 111 17.99 20.82 7.91
CA ALA A 111 16.71 20.93 8.56
C ALA A 111 15.99 19.57 8.58
N ALA A 112 16.10 18.86 9.70
CA ALA A 112 15.58 17.50 9.83
C ALA A 112 14.05 17.44 9.79
N THR A 113 13.50 16.46 9.07
CA THR A 113 12.12 16.00 9.22
C THR A 113 12.11 14.78 10.13
N ILE A 114 11.50 14.90 11.31
CA ILE A 114 11.49 13.86 12.34
C ILE A 114 10.03 13.47 12.62
N ILE A 115 9.74 12.17 12.58
CA ILE A 115 8.51 11.59 13.11
C ILE A 115 8.89 10.84 14.37
N GLU A 116 8.23 11.16 15.48
CA GLU A 116 8.54 10.54 16.76
C GLU A 116 7.30 10.24 17.59
N ARG A 117 7.44 9.26 18.48
CA ARG A 117 6.51 9.07 19.58
C ARG A 117 6.87 10.01 20.73
N GLN A 118 5.88 10.67 21.32
CA GLN A 118 6.10 11.38 22.59
C GLN A 118 6.50 10.38 23.68
N ALA A 119 7.59 10.64 24.40
CA ALA A 119 8.11 9.71 25.40
C ALA A 119 7.08 9.32 26.48
N SER A 120 6.25 10.27 26.92
CA SER A 120 5.21 10.07 27.94
C SER A 120 3.90 9.49 27.41
N ALA A 121 3.73 9.33 26.09
CA ALA A 121 2.55 8.66 25.56
C ALA A 121 2.54 7.18 25.93
N SER A 122 1.40 6.51 25.80
CA SER A 122 1.36 5.06 25.77
C SER A 122 2.26 4.52 24.65
N PRO A 123 2.86 3.33 24.79
CA PRO A 123 3.68 2.76 23.72
C PRO A 123 2.85 2.39 22.48
N PHE A 124 3.37 2.75 21.31
CA PHE A 124 2.82 2.34 20.01
C PHE A 124 3.91 2.31 18.95
N ARG A 125 3.67 1.53 17.91
CA ARG A 125 4.49 1.52 16.69
C ARG A 125 4.23 2.78 15.88
N LEU A 126 5.22 3.35 15.21
CA LEU A 126 4.96 4.56 14.40
C LEU A 126 4.16 4.23 13.14
N ILE A 127 4.64 3.28 12.32
CA ILE A 127 4.08 2.98 11.01
C ILE A 127 3.72 1.49 10.88
N HIS A 128 2.50 1.22 10.42
CA HIS A 128 2.04 -0.10 9.99
C HIS A 128 1.78 -0.11 8.49
N VAL A 129 2.27 -1.13 7.78
CA VAL A 129 2.02 -1.34 6.35
C VAL A 129 1.31 -2.68 6.15
N ALA A 130 0.10 -2.64 5.60
CA ALA A 130 -0.68 -3.85 5.29
C ALA A 130 -0.21 -4.52 4.00
N ALA A 131 -0.73 -5.71 3.70
CA ALA A 131 -0.30 -6.52 2.56
C ALA A 131 -0.46 -5.83 1.19
N THR A 132 -1.43 -4.92 1.06
CA THR A 132 -1.63 -4.12 -0.17
C THR A 132 -0.84 -2.82 -0.18
N GLY A 133 -0.28 -2.43 0.97
CA GLY A 133 0.41 -1.16 1.14
C GLY A 133 1.72 -1.12 0.38
N GLN A 134 1.95 0.00 -0.31
CA GLN A 134 3.22 0.36 -0.91
C GLN A 134 3.67 1.69 -0.32
N LEU A 135 4.73 1.66 0.47
CA LEU A 135 5.24 2.83 1.17
C LEU A 135 6.65 3.16 0.73
N THR A 136 6.86 4.39 0.28
CA THR A 136 8.20 4.98 0.18
C THR A 136 8.41 5.99 1.30
N LEU A 137 9.49 5.85 2.05
CA LEU A 137 9.99 6.82 3.02
C LEU A 137 11.27 7.45 2.47
N LYS A 138 11.33 8.78 2.45
CA LYS A 138 12.52 9.50 1.95
C LYS A 138 12.88 10.69 2.83
N ARG A 139 14.17 10.81 3.20
CA ARG A 139 14.74 11.97 3.91
C ARG A 139 14.01 12.30 5.21
N LEU A 140 13.86 11.29 6.06
CA LEU A 140 13.17 11.43 7.35
C LEU A 140 13.81 10.58 8.44
N THR A 141 13.60 10.98 9.69
CA THR A 141 13.95 10.20 10.87
C THR A 141 12.70 9.63 11.52
N LEU A 142 12.66 8.31 11.76
CA LEU A 142 11.65 7.64 12.58
C LEU A 142 12.27 7.23 13.93
N ARG A 143 11.74 7.74 15.04
CA ARG A 143 12.30 7.45 16.37
C ARG A 143 11.31 7.30 17.51
N GLY A 144 11.73 6.60 18.56
CA GLY A 144 10.98 6.51 19.82
C GLY A 144 9.73 5.61 19.75
N GLY A 145 9.51 4.93 18.62
CA GLY A 145 8.49 3.89 18.50
C GLY A 145 8.66 2.86 19.61
N GLY A 146 7.56 2.47 20.25
CA GLY A 146 7.58 1.84 21.57
C GLY A 146 7.16 0.37 21.58
N PRO A 147 7.62 -0.41 22.58
CA PRO A 147 7.21 -1.79 22.75
C PRO A 147 5.84 -1.81 23.42
N PHE A 148 4.89 -2.59 22.92
CA PHE A 148 3.60 -2.79 23.58
C PHE A 148 3.51 -4.20 24.17
N LEU A 149 2.85 -4.31 25.32
CA LEU A 149 2.92 -5.46 26.21
C LEU A 149 1.91 -6.57 25.86
N PHE A 150 1.76 -6.98 24.60
CA PHE A 150 0.93 -8.14 24.22
C PHE A 150 1.49 -8.77 22.93
N PRO A 151 1.21 -10.05 22.63
CA PRO A 151 1.92 -10.80 21.59
C PRO A 151 1.43 -10.35 20.20
N LEU A 152 1.90 -9.20 19.73
CA LEU A 152 1.72 -8.81 18.34
C LEU A 152 3.07 -8.52 17.70
N LEU A 153 3.12 -8.93 16.45
CA LEU A 153 4.20 -8.77 15.49
C LEU A 153 4.68 -7.33 15.56
N SER A 154 5.93 -7.10 15.94
CA SER A 154 6.40 -5.75 16.29
C SER A 154 7.67 -5.36 15.56
N GLY A 155 7.68 -4.13 15.05
CA GLY A 155 8.87 -3.32 14.82
C GLY A 155 8.51 -1.92 15.28
N GLY A 156 9.30 -1.34 16.19
CA GLY A 156 8.89 -0.17 16.97
C GLY A 156 8.72 1.06 16.07
N GLY A 157 9.62 1.22 15.11
CA GLY A 157 9.48 2.23 14.07
C GLY A 157 8.46 1.79 13.02
N LEU A 158 8.67 0.61 12.43
CA LEU A 158 7.88 0.14 11.29
C LEU A 158 7.60 -1.36 11.36
N PHE A 159 6.35 -1.73 11.10
CA PHE A 159 5.96 -3.12 10.83
C PHE A 159 5.38 -3.23 9.42
N ASN A 160 5.99 -4.10 8.62
CA ASN A 160 5.54 -4.43 7.28
C ASN A 160 4.90 -5.82 7.30
N ARG A 161 3.58 -5.87 7.16
CA ARG A 161 2.79 -7.10 7.16
C ARG A 161 2.39 -7.48 5.73
N GLY A 162 3.34 -8.07 5.01
CA GLY A 162 3.15 -8.53 3.64
C GLY A 162 3.21 -7.44 2.56
N GLY A 163 3.38 -6.17 2.95
CA GLY A 163 3.42 -5.03 2.02
C GLY A 163 4.79 -4.83 1.38
N THR A 164 4.93 -3.71 0.65
CA THR A 164 6.20 -3.28 0.04
C THR A 164 6.66 -1.96 0.66
N VAL A 165 7.89 -1.93 1.18
CA VAL A 165 8.47 -0.74 1.81
C VAL A 165 9.81 -0.40 1.17
N THR A 166 9.96 0.84 0.75
CA THR A 166 11.23 1.42 0.31
C THR A 166 11.64 2.54 1.26
N ILE A 167 12.83 2.46 1.82
CA ILE A 167 13.40 3.45 2.72
C ILE A 167 14.66 4.00 2.07
N THR A 168 14.70 5.29 1.80
CA THR A 168 15.82 5.96 1.12
C THR A 168 16.27 7.19 1.89
N ASP A 169 17.57 7.38 2.04
CA ASP A 169 18.16 8.56 2.70
C ASP A 169 17.52 8.83 4.08
N SER A 170 17.20 7.79 4.85
CA SER A 170 16.39 7.91 6.06
C SER A 170 17.02 7.19 7.25
N THR A 171 16.63 7.61 8.45
CA THR A 171 17.16 7.05 9.71
C THR A 171 16.03 6.47 10.54
N LEU A 172 16.15 5.21 10.95
CA LEU A 172 15.28 4.58 11.95
C LEU A 172 16.12 4.38 13.21
N THR A 173 15.85 5.16 14.25
CA THR A 173 16.72 5.19 15.44
C THR A 173 15.96 5.18 16.75
N ASN A 174 16.55 4.58 17.79
CA ASN A 174 16.01 4.59 19.15
C ASN A 174 14.56 4.08 19.21
N ASN A 175 14.23 3.12 18.34
CA ASN A 175 12.96 2.43 18.38
C ASN A 175 13.12 1.15 19.21
N VAL A 176 12.08 0.83 19.95
CA VAL A 176 12.06 -0.28 20.88
C VAL A 176 10.84 -1.14 20.57
N ALA A 177 11.02 -2.43 20.39
CA ALA A 177 9.94 -3.38 20.14
C ALA A 177 10.31 -4.76 20.68
N ARG A 178 9.35 -5.69 20.69
CA ARG A 178 9.66 -7.06 21.13
C ARG A 178 10.56 -7.77 20.12
N PHE A 179 10.20 -7.69 18.83
CA PHE A 179 11.03 -8.12 17.71
C PHE A 179 11.43 -6.89 16.89
N GLY A 180 12.51 -6.95 16.13
CA GLY A 180 12.86 -5.94 15.12
C GLY A 180 12.78 -4.50 15.63
N GLY A 181 13.62 -4.11 16.59
CA GLY A 181 13.49 -2.83 17.32
C GLY A 181 13.14 -1.63 16.44
N ALA A 182 13.81 -1.49 15.29
CA ALA A 182 13.46 -0.53 14.26
C ALA A 182 12.36 -1.04 13.31
N LEU A 183 12.60 -2.20 12.70
CA LEU A 183 11.78 -2.72 11.62
C LEU A 183 11.50 -4.21 11.80
N TYR A 184 10.25 -4.61 11.58
CA TYR A 184 9.89 -6.00 11.37
C TYR A 184 9.19 -6.17 10.03
N ASN A 185 9.74 -7.05 9.20
CA ASN A 185 9.14 -7.50 7.96
C ASN A 185 8.57 -8.91 8.15
N ASP A 186 7.25 -9.05 8.02
CA ASP A 186 6.54 -10.34 8.05
C ASP A 186 5.91 -10.60 6.69
N GLY A 187 6.48 -11.53 5.92
CA GLY A 187 6.00 -11.93 4.60
C GLY A 187 6.12 -10.87 3.50
N GLY A 188 6.62 -9.67 3.80
CA GLY A 188 6.68 -8.53 2.87
C GLY A 188 8.03 -8.35 2.18
N THR A 189 8.16 -7.24 1.45
CA THR A 189 9.42 -6.81 0.82
C THR A 189 9.88 -5.47 1.38
N VAL A 190 11.13 -5.39 1.82
CA VAL A 190 11.76 -4.14 2.28
C VAL A 190 13.04 -3.88 1.51
N THR A 191 13.19 -2.65 1.03
CA THR A 191 14.45 -2.15 0.44
C THR A 191 14.94 -0.94 1.23
N LEU A 192 16.19 -1.00 1.71
CA LEU A 192 16.87 0.12 2.36
C LEU A 192 18.04 0.59 1.48
N THR A 193 18.02 1.87 1.11
CA THR A 193 19.09 2.50 0.32
C THR A 193 19.61 3.74 1.03
N HIS A 194 20.93 3.85 1.22
CA HIS A 194 21.55 4.99 1.93
C HIS A 194 20.86 5.32 3.27
N SER A 195 20.45 4.29 4.01
CA SER A 195 19.66 4.46 5.22
C SER A 195 20.37 3.91 6.45
N ILE A 196 19.99 4.39 7.63
CA ILE A 196 20.63 4.06 8.90
C ILE A 196 19.59 3.45 9.85
N LEU A 197 19.86 2.25 10.34
CA LEU A 197 19.15 1.66 11.47
C LEU A 197 20.11 1.64 12.67
N SER A 198 19.88 2.51 13.66
CA SER A 198 20.79 2.69 14.79
C SER A 198 20.14 2.74 16.16
N GLY A 199 20.80 2.21 17.20
CA GLY A 199 20.34 2.38 18.58
C GLY A 199 18.97 1.75 18.86
N ASN A 200 18.52 0.80 18.04
CA ASN A 200 17.22 0.15 18.21
C ASN A 200 17.35 -1.06 19.12
N ILE A 201 16.28 -1.33 19.87
CA ILE A 201 16.28 -2.35 20.93
C ILE A 201 15.15 -3.34 20.69
N ALA A 202 15.49 -4.62 20.61
CA ALA A 202 14.56 -5.73 20.76
C ALA A 202 14.50 -6.14 22.24
N THR A 203 13.29 -6.16 22.83
CA THR A 203 13.08 -6.42 24.26
C THR A 203 12.91 -7.90 24.60
N THR A 204 12.91 -8.79 23.60
CA THR A 204 12.78 -10.22 23.83
C THR A 204 14.13 -10.93 23.94
N SER A 205 14.20 -11.91 24.85
CA SER A 205 15.32 -12.84 24.95
C SER A 205 15.33 -13.91 23.84
N PHE A 206 14.28 -13.99 23.02
CA PHE A 206 14.18 -14.95 21.91
C PHE A 206 14.59 -14.31 20.59
N SER A 207 15.87 -14.42 20.18
CA SER A 207 16.39 -14.03 18.85
C SER A 207 15.71 -12.82 18.21
N GLY A 208 15.62 -11.71 18.95
CA GLY A 208 14.69 -10.61 18.66
C GLY A 208 15.10 -9.68 17.52
N GLY A 209 16.34 -9.75 17.03
CA GLY A 209 16.89 -8.84 16.02
C GLY A 209 16.78 -7.37 16.43
N GLY A 210 17.76 -6.86 17.20
CA GLY A 210 17.69 -5.50 17.78
C GLY A 210 17.35 -4.38 16.81
N GLY A 211 17.82 -4.49 15.55
CA GLY A 211 17.54 -3.50 14.50
C GLY A 211 16.39 -3.93 13.60
N LEU A 212 16.51 -5.12 13.03
CA LEU A 212 15.61 -5.61 11.99
C LEU A 212 15.33 -7.10 12.20
N VAL A 213 14.08 -7.50 12.01
CA VAL A 213 13.67 -8.90 11.82
C VAL A 213 13.03 -9.06 10.45
N ASN A 214 13.39 -10.14 9.76
CA ASN A 214 12.76 -10.57 8.53
C ASN A 214 12.21 -11.98 8.71
N ASP A 215 10.90 -12.11 8.83
CA ASP A 215 10.18 -13.37 8.93
C ASP A 215 9.44 -13.63 7.62
N ARG A 216 9.78 -14.73 6.94
CA ARG A 216 9.15 -15.16 5.66
C ARG A 216 9.10 -14.10 4.55
N GLY A 217 9.85 -13.01 4.65
CA GLY A 217 9.89 -11.92 3.67
C GLY A 217 11.24 -11.75 2.98
N THR A 218 11.38 -10.66 2.23
CA THR A 218 12.62 -10.27 1.55
C THR A 218 13.12 -8.92 2.06
N VAL A 219 14.42 -8.82 2.36
CA VAL A 219 15.06 -7.55 2.73
C VAL A 219 16.31 -7.35 1.87
N THR A 220 16.40 -6.19 1.22
CA THR A 220 17.59 -5.74 0.49
C THR A 220 18.17 -4.50 1.15
N LEU A 221 19.47 -4.52 1.45
CA LEU A 221 20.20 -3.37 1.99
C LEU A 221 21.30 -2.96 1.01
N THR A 222 21.22 -1.74 0.50
CA THR A 222 22.23 -1.15 -0.39
C THR A 222 22.80 0.10 0.26
N ARG A 223 24.11 0.11 0.51
CA ARG A 223 24.82 1.27 1.11
C ARG A 223 24.13 1.78 2.39
N SER A 224 23.59 0.86 3.18
CA SER A 224 22.88 1.15 4.42
C SER A 224 23.68 0.67 5.63
N THR A 225 23.48 1.31 6.77
CA THR A 225 24.22 1.03 8.01
C THR A 225 23.30 0.47 9.08
N LEU A 226 23.65 -0.68 9.66
CA LEU A 226 23.03 -1.24 10.86
C LEU A 226 24.06 -1.17 12.00
N ALA A 227 23.85 -0.27 12.97
CA ALA A 227 24.83 -0.02 14.03
C ALA A 227 24.18 0.09 15.41
N ASN A 228 24.87 -0.37 16.46
CA ASN A 228 24.44 -0.18 17.86
C ASN A 228 23.02 -0.68 18.15
N ASN A 229 22.56 -1.71 17.44
CA ASN A 229 21.25 -2.31 17.69
C ASN A 229 21.40 -3.47 18.66
N VAL A 230 20.52 -3.59 19.65
CA VAL A 230 20.65 -4.52 20.77
C VAL A 230 19.43 -5.42 20.85
N SER A 231 19.64 -6.73 21.01
CA SER A 231 18.61 -7.62 21.56
C SER A 231 18.94 -7.80 23.03
N VAL A 232 18.00 -7.54 23.93
CA VAL A 232 18.21 -7.83 25.35
C VAL A 232 18.08 -9.34 25.54
N SER A 233 19.23 -10.02 25.58
CA SER A 233 19.34 -11.42 25.99
C SER A 233 19.58 -11.51 27.48
#